data_AF-A0A8S3WRE7-F1
#
_entry.id   AF-A0A8S3WRE7-F1
#
_cell.length_a   1.000
_cell.length_b   1.000
_cell.length_c   1.000
_cell.angle_alpha   90.00
_cell.angle_beta   90.00
_cell.angle_gamma   90.00
#
_symmetry.space_group_name_H-M   'P 1'
#
loop_
_entity.id
_entity.type
_entity.pdbx_description
1 polymer ?
#
loop_
_entity_poly.entity_id
_entity_poly.type
_entity_poly.pdbx_seq_one_letter_code
_entity_poly.pdbx_strand_id
1 'polypeptide(L)'
;MPSAAISIRFDFIFMVIQKSGEQGIPDEALQSGEQGIPDEALQSGEQGIPDEALQSGEQGIPDAALHSREQGIPDAALQSGEQGIPDEALQSGEQGIPDAALQSGEQGIPDEALQSGEQGIPDEALQSGEQGILDEALQSGEQGIPDEALQSGEQGIPDEALQSGEQGIPDEALQSGEQGIPDEVLQSGERSAFLA
;
A
#
# COMPACT_ATOMS: atom_id res chain seq x y z
N MET A 1 -17.18 21.73 4.02
CA MET A 1 -16.05 22.69 3.91
C MET A 1 -15.47 22.59 2.51
N PRO A 2 -14.91 23.64 1.88
CA PRO A 2 -14.29 23.50 0.57
C PRO A 2 -13.00 22.68 0.70
N SER A 3 -12.87 21.61 -0.09
CA SER A 3 -11.62 20.86 -0.27
C SER A 3 -10.58 21.82 -0.88
N ALA A 4 -9.36 21.81 -0.37
CA ALA A 4 -8.28 22.68 -0.84
C ALA A 4 -7.21 21.85 -1.54
N ALA A 5 -7.31 21.74 -2.86
CA ALA A 5 -6.30 21.10 -3.70
C ALA A 5 -5.11 22.06 -3.92
N ILE A 6 -3.92 21.65 -3.50
CA ILE A 6 -2.67 22.35 -3.83
C ILE A 6 -1.97 21.51 -4.89
N SER A 7 -1.95 22.02 -6.14
CA SER A 7 -1.22 21.40 -7.24
C SER A 7 0.05 22.19 -7.53
N ILE A 8 1.20 21.55 -7.39
CA ILE A 8 2.51 22.12 -7.74
C ILE A 8 2.99 21.40 -9.00
N ARG A 9 3.01 22.09 -10.15
CA ARG A 9 3.59 21.56 -11.40
C ARG A 9 5.02 22.03 -11.57
N PHE A 10 5.97 21.11 -11.53
CA PHE A 10 7.24 21.26 -12.22
C PHE A 10 7.25 20.27 -13.39
N ASP A 11 7.71 20.70 -14.57
CA ASP A 11 7.83 19.80 -15.73
C ASP A 11 8.49 18.49 -15.27
N PHE A 12 7.76 17.37 -15.37
CA PHE A 12 8.07 16.00 -14.91
C PHE A 12 7.56 15.50 -13.53
N ILE A 13 7.15 16.37 -12.60
CA ILE A 13 6.58 15.94 -11.30
C ILE A 13 5.22 16.61 -11.09
N PHE A 14 4.19 15.78 -10.90
CA PHE A 14 2.86 16.23 -10.51
C PHE A 14 2.58 15.71 -9.11
N MET A 15 2.64 16.60 -8.12
CA MET A 15 2.25 16.28 -6.74
C MET A 15 0.90 16.94 -6.41
N VAL A 16 -0.06 16.13 -5.93
CA VAL A 16 -1.33 16.60 -5.36
C VAL A 16 -1.45 16.18 -3.91
N ILE A 17 -1.83 17.15 -3.07
CA ILE A 17 -2.18 16.90 -1.68
C ILE A 17 -3.61 17.39 -1.45
N GLN A 18 -4.47 16.49 -0.96
CA GLN A 18 -5.85 16.79 -0.60
C GLN A 18 -6.16 16.49 0.85
N LYS A 19 -7.02 17.33 1.42
CA LYS A 19 -7.56 17.12 2.77
C LYS A 19 -9.06 17.39 2.79
N SER A 20 -9.83 16.35 3.04
CA SER A 20 -11.26 16.43 3.33
C SER A 20 -11.52 16.41 4.85
N GLY A 21 -12.66 16.95 5.31
CA GLY A 21 -12.98 17.10 6.73
C GLY A 21 -14.39 16.64 7.06
N GLU A 22 -14.58 16.15 8.31
CA GLU A 22 -15.77 15.49 8.89
C GLU A 22 -16.27 14.26 8.12
N GLN A 23 -16.48 14.33 6.80
CA GLN A 23 -16.84 13.21 5.91
C GLN A 23 -16.32 13.48 4.49
N GLY A 24 -15.78 12.47 3.79
CA GLY A 24 -15.34 12.66 2.40
C GLY A 24 -14.91 11.39 1.67
N ILE A 25 -15.16 11.38 0.36
CA ILE A 25 -14.62 10.41 -0.61
C ILE A 25 -13.74 11.24 -1.56
N PRO A 26 -12.46 11.49 -1.22
CA PRO A 26 -11.51 12.00 -2.19
C PRO A 26 -11.09 10.85 -3.12
N ASP A 27 -11.18 11.08 -4.42
CA ASP A 27 -10.85 10.10 -5.48
C ASP A 27 -10.07 10.87 -6.55
N GLU A 28 -8.86 10.42 -6.84
CA GLU A 28 -7.97 11.02 -7.83
C GLU A 28 -7.19 9.95 -8.60
N ALA A 29 -6.91 10.27 -9.87
CA ALA A 29 -6.16 9.40 -10.76
C ALA A 29 -5.18 10.21 -11.60
N LEU A 30 -3.92 9.78 -11.61
CA LEU A 30 -2.84 10.47 -12.32
C LEU A 30 -2.10 9.55 -13.27
N GLN A 31 -1.72 10.12 -14.42
CA GLN A 31 -0.96 9.43 -15.44
C GLN A 31 0.20 10.30 -15.88
N SER A 32 1.37 9.69 -16.01
CA SER A 32 2.59 10.33 -16.53
C SER A 32 3.10 9.63 -17.81
N GLY A 33 3.93 10.31 -18.59
CA GLY A 33 4.38 9.86 -19.93
C GLY A 33 5.54 8.85 -19.87
N GLU A 34 6.28 8.69 -20.99
CA GLU A 34 7.44 7.77 -21.12
C GLU A 34 8.40 7.78 -19.93
N GLN A 35 8.56 8.95 -19.30
CA GLN A 35 9.16 9.11 -17.98
C GLN A 35 8.21 9.89 -17.09
N GLY A 36 8.08 9.49 -15.83
CA GLY A 36 7.25 10.25 -14.91
C GLY A 36 7.25 9.81 -13.46
N ILE A 37 6.97 10.78 -12.60
CA ILE A 37 6.87 10.63 -11.15
C ILE A 37 5.52 11.22 -10.74
N PRO A 38 4.41 10.48 -10.89
CA PRO A 38 3.15 10.86 -10.27
C PRO A 38 3.26 10.63 -8.76
N ASP A 39 2.79 11.59 -7.98
CA ASP A 39 2.84 11.56 -6.52
C ASP A 39 1.53 12.15 -6.01
N GLU A 40 0.83 11.43 -5.14
CA GLU A 40 -0.36 11.95 -4.52
C GLU A 40 -0.56 11.49 -3.07
N ALA A 41 -1.21 12.37 -2.31
CA ALA A 41 -1.53 12.12 -0.92
C ALA A 41 -2.92 12.64 -0.57
N LEU A 42 -3.81 11.74 -0.14
CA LEU A 42 -5.16 12.10 0.32
C LEU A 42 -5.32 11.86 1.82
N GLN A 43 -5.97 12.81 2.48
CA GLN A 43 -6.38 12.67 3.88
C GLN A 43 -7.89 12.87 4.04
N SER A 44 -8.53 11.96 4.77
CA SER A 44 -9.96 12.02 5.10
C SER A 44 -10.25 12.20 6.61
N GLY A 45 -11.51 12.52 6.92
CA GLY A 45 -12.02 12.87 8.27
C GLY A 45 -12.43 11.65 9.10
N GLU A 46 -13.34 11.84 10.08
CA GLU A 46 -13.88 10.81 11.00
C GLU A 46 -14.53 9.61 10.26
N GLN A 47 -15.03 9.85 9.04
CA GLN A 47 -15.52 8.81 8.14
C GLN A 47 -15.02 9.14 6.73
N GLY A 48 -14.17 8.29 6.15
CA GLY A 48 -13.65 8.56 4.82
C GLY A 48 -13.19 7.34 4.04
N ILE A 49 -13.29 7.46 2.72
CA ILE A 49 -12.89 6.45 1.73
C ILE A 49 -12.01 7.18 0.72
N PRO A 50 -10.73 7.43 1.04
CA PRO A 50 -9.81 7.98 0.07
C PRO A 50 -9.40 6.90 -0.93
N ASP A 51 -9.48 7.20 -2.22
CA ASP A 51 -9.09 6.30 -3.30
C ASP A 51 -8.07 7.00 -4.20
N GLU A 52 -6.97 6.33 -4.56
CA GLU A 52 -5.93 6.90 -5.43
C GLU A 52 -5.42 5.88 -6.46
N ALA A 53 -5.26 6.33 -7.71
CA ALA A 53 -4.72 5.49 -8.78
C ALA A 53 -3.64 6.20 -9.59
N LEU A 54 -2.39 5.72 -9.53
CA LEU A 54 -1.28 6.31 -10.28
C LEU A 54 -0.72 5.38 -11.34
N GLN A 55 -0.44 5.93 -12.51
CA GLN A 55 0.26 5.22 -13.59
C GLN A 55 1.45 6.02 -14.12
N SER A 56 2.57 5.33 -14.31
CA SER A 56 3.78 5.89 -14.92
C SER A 56 4.20 5.11 -16.17
N GLY A 57 4.95 5.77 -17.06
CA GLY A 57 5.41 5.17 -18.33
C GLY A 57 6.64 4.28 -18.18
N GLU A 58 7.38 4.07 -19.27
CA GLU A 58 8.50 3.13 -19.38
C GLU A 58 9.53 3.23 -18.24
N GLN A 59 9.78 4.44 -17.73
CA GLN A 59 10.59 4.66 -16.53
C GLN A 59 9.80 5.52 -15.54
N GLY A 60 9.41 4.94 -14.39
CA GLY A 60 8.48 5.63 -13.52
C GLY A 60 8.58 5.29 -12.04
N ILE A 61 8.17 6.26 -11.23
CA ILE A 61 8.18 6.19 -9.76
C ILE A 61 6.85 6.78 -9.26
N PRO A 62 5.74 6.02 -9.31
CA PRO A 62 4.50 6.43 -8.68
C PRO A 62 4.60 6.30 -7.16
N ASP A 63 4.07 7.27 -6.41
CA ASP A 63 4.04 7.27 -4.93
C ASP A 63 2.65 7.69 -4.45
N ALA A 64 1.99 6.85 -3.65
CA ALA A 64 0.65 7.09 -3.11
C ALA A 64 0.61 7.01 -1.59
N ALA A 65 -0.03 8.00 -0.96
CA ALA A 65 -0.14 8.05 0.49
C ALA A 65 -1.54 8.43 0.99
N LEU A 66 -2.30 7.45 1.50
CA LEU A 66 -3.67 7.65 1.95
C LEU A 66 -3.84 7.51 3.47
N HIS A 67 -4.59 8.44 4.06
CA HIS A 67 -4.86 8.41 5.51
C HIS A 67 -6.35 8.66 5.81
N SER A 68 -6.97 7.75 6.56
CA SER A 68 -8.33 7.91 7.13
C SER A 68 -8.33 7.89 8.66
N ARG A 69 -9.25 8.61 9.31
CA ARG A 69 -9.36 8.67 10.79
C ARG A 69 -10.67 8.02 11.26
N GLU A 70 -10.65 7.45 12.47
CA GLU A 70 -11.76 6.77 13.15
C GLU A 70 -12.37 5.59 12.37
N GLN A 71 -13.01 5.84 11.23
CA GLN A 71 -13.48 4.82 10.31
C GLN A 71 -13.07 5.13 8.87
N GLY A 72 -12.41 4.19 8.20
CA GLY A 72 -12.11 4.40 6.79
C GLY A 72 -11.58 3.22 6.03
N ILE A 73 -11.62 3.38 4.71
CA ILE A 73 -11.24 2.38 3.71
C ILE A 73 -10.35 3.11 2.71
N PRO A 74 -9.05 3.31 2.99
CA PRO A 74 -8.13 3.78 1.97
C PRO A 74 -7.88 2.68 0.94
N ASP A 75 -7.93 3.02 -0.34
CA ASP A 75 -7.62 2.13 -1.46
C ASP A 75 -6.62 2.83 -2.39
N ALA A 76 -5.46 2.24 -2.64
CA ALA A 76 -4.63 2.73 -3.72
C ALA A 76 -4.06 1.66 -4.64
N ALA A 77 -3.79 2.10 -5.87
CA ALA A 77 -3.30 1.24 -6.92
C ALA A 77 -2.25 1.95 -7.76
N LEU A 78 -1.05 1.38 -7.80
CA LEU A 78 0.05 1.93 -8.60
C LEU A 78 0.52 0.99 -9.69
N GLN A 79 0.75 1.57 -10.86
CA GLN A 79 1.35 0.87 -11.99
C GLN A 79 2.56 1.63 -12.53
N SER A 80 3.66 0.91 -12.69
CA SER A 80 4.88 1.42 -13.34
C SER A 80 5.25 0.61 -14.59
N GLY A 81 5.98 1.25 -15.52
CA GLY A 81 6.41 0.64 -16.78
C GLY A 81 7.62 -0.28 -16.63
N GLU A 82 8.36 -0.48 -17.73
CA GLU A 82 9.48 -1.45 -17.83
C GLU A 82 10.52 -1.32 -16.71
N GLN A 83 10.81 -0.11 -16.26
CA GLN A 83 11.68 0.18 -15.11
C GLN A 83 10.90 1.03 -14.09
N GLY A 84 10.44 0.38 -13.03
CA GLY A 84 9.44 0.93 -12.14
C GLY A 84 9.79 0.83 -10.66
N ILE A 85 9.45 1.85 -9.88
CA ILE A 85 9.56 1.86 -8.41
C ILE A 85 8.27 2.45 -7.83
N PRO A 86 7.18 1.68 -7.77
CA PRO A 86 5.97 2.12 -7.09
C PRO A 86 6.15 2.04 -5.56
N ASP A 87 5.65 3.03 -4.82
CA ASP A 87 5.68 3.06 -3.34
C ASP A 87 4.28 3.44 -2.83
N GLU A 88 3.70 2.66 -1.93
CA GLU A 88 2.38 2.92 -1.38
C GLU A 88 2.32 2.82 0.13
N ALA A 89 1.67 3.81 0.76
CA ALA A 89 1.50 3.84 2.20
C ALA A 89 0.08 4.18 2.58
N LEU A 90 -0.63 3.21 3.19
CA LEU A 90 -1.99 3.44 3.70
C LEU A 90 -2.07 3.34 5.22
N GLN A 91 -2.80 4.29 5.80
CA GLN A 91 -3.13 4.29 7.21
C GLN A 91 -4.63 4.46 7.44
N SER A 92 -5.19 3.54 8.22
CA SER A 92 -6.60 3.57 8.62
C SER A 92 -6.79 3.72 10.14
N GLY A 93 -7.95 4.24 10.53
CA GLY A 93 -8.32 4.54 11.92
C GLY A 93 -8.69 3.32 12.78
N GLU A 94 -9.40 3.56 13.87
CA GLU A 94 -9.82 2.52 14.84
C GLU A 94 -10.55 1.33 14.19
N GLN A 95 -11.35 1.60 13.15
CA GLN A 95 -12.01 0.59 12.31
C GLN A 95 -11.63 0.84 10.86
N GLY A 96 -10.73 0.03 10.32
CA GLY A 96 -10.03 0.34 9.09
C GLY A 96 -9.86 -0.84 8.14
N ILE A 97 -9.96 -0.59 6.85
CA ILE A 97 -9.68 -1.59 5.80
C ILE A 97 -8.81 -0.91 4.73
N PRO A 98 -7.49 -0.81 4.93
CA PRO A 98 -6.59 -0.42 3.86
C PRO A 98 -6.46 -1.57 2.85
N ASP A 99 -6.58 -1.26 1.56
CA ASP A 99 -6.42 -2.20 0.46
C ASP A 99 -5.49 -1.56 -0.57
N ALA A 100 -4.51 -2.31 -1.06
CA ALA A 100 -3.50 -1.73 -1.90
C ALA A 100 -2.88 -2.74 -2.88
N ALA A 101 -2.49 -2.20 -4.04
CA ALA A 101 -2.06 -3.01 -5.16
C ALA A 101 -0.98 -2.32 -6.00
N LEU A 102 0.23 -2.88 -5.97
CA LEU A 102 1.33 -2.42 -6.81
C LEU A 102 1.67 -3.39 -7.94
N GLN A 103 1.86 -2.81 -9.12
CA GLN A 103 2.39 -3.52 -10.26
C GLN A 103 3.61 -2.80 -10.85
N SER A 104 4.69 -3.55 -11.04
CA SER A 104 5.90 -3.10 -11.72
C SER A 104 6.23 -3.93 -12.96
N GLY A 105 6.95 -3.32 -13.91
CA GLY A 105 7.36 -3.96 -15.17
C GLY A 105 8.58 -4.89 -15.04
N GLU A 106 9.30 -5.08 -16.14
CA GLU A 106 10.42 -6.04 -16.26
C GLU A 106 11.50 -5.89 -15.17
N GLN A 107 11.78 -4.65 -14.74
CA GLN A 107 12.72 -4.30 -13.68
C GLN A 107 11.99 -3.43 -12.64
N GLY A 108 11.49 -4.07 -11.59
CA GLY A 108 10.56 -3.46 -10.64
C GLY A 108 11.03 -3.49 -9.18
N ILE A 109 10.74 -2.44 -8.42
CA ILE A 109 10.91 -2.43 -6.96
C ILE A 109 9.65 -1.80 -6.32
N PRO A 110 8.54 -2.55 -6.20
CA PRO A 110 7.42 -2.15 -5.38
C PRO A 110 7.76 -2.25 -3.88
N ASP A 111 7.33 -1.26 -3.12
CA ASP A 111 7.37 -1.20 -1.66
C ASP A 111 5.99 -0.76 -1.18
N GLU A 112 5.42 -1.45 -0.21
CA GLU A 112 4.14 -1.06 0.35
C GLU A 112 4.04 -1.31 1.85
N ALA A 113 3.31 -0.41 2.50
CA ALA A 113 3.12 -0.43 3.93
C ALA A 113 1.69 -0.09 4.32
N LEU A 114 0.96 -1.07 4.87
CA LEU A 114 -0.39 -0.87 5.38
C LEU A 114 -0.45 -0.92 6.90
N GLN A 115 -1.15 0.05 7.47
CA GLN A 115 -1.43 0.10 8.90
C GLN A 115 -2.92 0.27 9.18
N SER A 116 -3.43 -0.59 10.05
CA SER A 116 -4.82 -0.54 10.52
C SER A 116 -4.93 -0.50 12.04
N GLY A 117 -5.98 0.17 12.53
CA GLY A 117 -6.22 0.36 13.96
C GLY A 117 -6.79 -0.87 14.69
N GLU A 118 -7.48 -0.64 15.80
CA GLU A 118 -7.93 -1.69 16.75
C GLU A 118 -8.69 -2.85 16.08
N GLN A 119 -9.50 -2.56 15.05
CA GLN A 119 -10.25 -3.52 14.24
C GLN A 119 -9.93 -3.27 12.77
N GLY A 120 -8.89 -3.94 12.28
CA GLY A 120 -8.26 -3.65 11.01
C GLY A 120 -8.16 -4.84 10.06
N ILE A 121 -8.38 -4.65 8.76
CA ILE A 121 -8.15 -5.68 7.74
C ILE A 121 -7.31 -5.05 6.63
N PRO A 122 -5.98 -5.05 6.76
CA PRO A 122 -5.12 -4.70 5.65
C PRO A 122 -5.06 -5.85 4.63
N ASP A 123 -5.17 -5.54 3.35
CA ASP A 123 -5.05 -6.47 2.22
C ASP A 123 -4.10 -5.86 1.20
N GLU A 124 -3.11 -6.63 0.75
CA GLU A 124 -2.06 -6.14 -0.14
C GLU A 124 -1.74 -7.16 -1.24
N ALA A 125 -1.44 -6.63 -2.42
CA ALA A 125 -1.00 -7.43 -3.55
C ALA A 125 0.12 -6.73 -4.35
N LEU A 126 1.37 -7.19 -4.20
CA LEU A 126 2.47 -6.73 -5.03
C LEU A 126 2.82 -7.71 -6.15
N GLN A 127 3.05 -7.14 -7.34
CA GLN A 127 3.51 -7.88 -8.51
C GLN A 127 4.73 -7.21 -9.16
N SER A 128 5.78 -8.01 -9.39
CA SER A 128 6.96 -7.60 -10.17
C SER A 128 7.22 -8.50 -11.36
N GLY A 129 7.83 -7.91 -12.41
CA GLY A 129 8.23 -8.62 -13.62
C GLY A 129 9.48 -9.49 -13.45
N GLU A 130 10.21 -9.70 -14.55
CA GLU A 130 11.32 -10.68 -14.65
C GLU A 130 12.40 -10.51 -13.57
N GLN A 131 12.70 -9.27 -13.19
CA GLN A 131 13.69 -8.92 -12.18
C GLN A 131 13.05 -7.93 -11.20
N GLY A 132 12.84 -8.34 -9.95
CA GLY A 132 12.24 -7.43 -8.98
C GLY A 132 12.55 -7.74 -7.53
N ILE A 133 12.39 -6.72 -6.70
CA ILE A 133 12.43 -6.81 -5.25
C ILE A 133 11.06 -6.33 -4.77
N LEU A 134 10.40 -7.11 -3.93
CA LEU A 134 9.13 -6.75 -3.32
C LEU A 134 9.41 -6.61 -1.83
N ASP A 135 9.11 -5.45 -1.25
CA ASP A 135 9.18 -5.25 0.20
C ASP A 135 7.76 -4.91 0.69
N GLU A 136 7.24 -5.70 1.63
CA GLU A 136 5.88 -5.55 2.16
C GLU A 136 5.86 -5.49 3.70
N ALA A 137 5.01 -4.62 4.25
CA ALA A 137 4.80 -4.53 5.68
C ALA A 137 3.34 -4.24 6.07
N LEU A 138 2.59 -5.28 6.44
CA LEU A 138 1.25 -5.14 7.01
C LEU A 138 1.25 -5.15 8.54
N GLN A 139 0.55 -4.18 9.12
CA GLN A 139 0.30 -4.12 10.56
C GLN A 139 -1.18 -3.95 10.87
N SER A 140 -1.70 -4.84 11.72
CA SER A 140 -3.07 -4.76 12.22
C SER A 140 -3.15 -4.71 13.75
N GLY A 141 -4.15 -4.01 14.26
CA GLY A 141 -4.37 -3.83 15.69
C GLY A 141 -4.94 -5.07 16.40
N GLU A 142 -5.60 -4.86 17.55
CA GLU A 142 -5.99 -5.92 18.49
C GLU A 142 -6.82 -7.06 17.87
N GLN A 143 -7.67 -6.77 16.86
CA GLN A 143 -8.59 -7.71 16.23
C GLN A 143 -8.48 -7.70 14.70
N GLY A 144 -7.27 -7.79 14.16
CA GLY A 144 -7.04 -7.65 12.72
C GLY A 144 -6.71 -8.92 11.94
N ILE A 145 -6.92 -8.86 10.63
CA ILE A 145 -6.63 -9.96 9.68
C ILE A 145 -5.83 -9.35 8.53
N PRO A 146 -4.49 -9.36 8.60
CA PRO A 146 -3.68 -9.02 7.43
C PRO A 146 -3.69 -10.18 6.42
N ASP A 147 -3.86 -9.86 5.14
CA ASP A 147 -3.77 -10.79 4.00
C ASP A 147 -2.79 -10.20 2.97
N GLU A 148 -1.89 -11.04 2.48
CA GLU A 148 -0.76 -10.64 1.61
C GLU A 148 -0.61 -11.59 0.42
N ALA A 149 -0.34 -11.02 -0.75
CA ALA A 149 -0.03 -11.78 -1.96
C ALA A 149 1.10 -11.16 -2.79
N LEU A 150 2.34 -11.62 -2.56
CA LEU A 150 3.49 -11.26 -3.40
C LEU A 150 3.71 -12.23 -4.58
N GLN A 151 3.81 -11.67 -5.78
CA GLN A 151 4.21 -12.41 -6.99
C GLN A 151 5.41 -11.77 -7.67
N SER A 152 6.52 -12.52 -7.73
CA SER A 152 7.75 -12.07 -8.38
C SER A 152 8.17 -12.99 -9.55
N GLY A 153 8.80 -12.39 -10.56
CA GLY A 153 9.27 -13.09 -11.76
C GLY A 153 10.55 -13.93 -11.55
N GLU A 154 11.23 -14.23 -12.66
CA GLU A 154 12.33 -15.22 -12.71
C GLU A 154 13.48 -14.97 -11.71
N GLN A 155 13.78 -13.71 -11.40
CA GLN A 155 14.83 -13.27 -10.48
C GLN A 155 14.29 -12.36 -9.36
N GLY A 156 13.15 -12.74 -8.77
CA GLY A 156 12.46 -12.01 -7.72
C GLY A 156 12.99 -12.21 -6.29
N ILE A 157 12.99 -11.18 -5.45
CA ILE A 157 13.23 -11.29 -4.00
C ILE A 157 12.04 -10.66 -3.26
N PRO A 158 11.09 -11.45 -2.75
CA PRO A 158 10.09 -10.95 -1.81
C PRO A 158 10.64 -10.93 -0.37
N ASP A 159 10.43 -9.83 0.34
CA ASP A 159 10.62 -9.64 1.78
C ASP A 159 9.28 -9.20 2.39
N GLU A 160 8.84 -9.93 3.41
CA GLU A 160 7.51 -9.82 4.01
C GLU A 160 7.58 -9.67 5.54
N ALA A 161 6.76 -8.77 6.07
CA ALA A 161 6.56 -8.61 7.50
C ALA A 161 5.08 -8.39 7.89
N LEU A 162 4.36 -9.48 8.19
CA LEU A 162 3.00 -9.41 8.75
C LEU A 162 2.99 -9.38 10.29
N GLN A 163 2.30 -8.38 10.84
CA GLN A 163 2.06 -8.28 12.28
C GLN A 163 0.57 -8.17 12.60
N SER A 164 0.08 -9.07 13.46
CA SER A 164 -1.29 -9.06 13.95
C SER A 164 -1.37 -8.96 15.48
N GLY A 165 -2.36 -8.21 15.97
CA GLY A 165 -2.62 -8.06 17.40
C GLY A 165 -3.18 -9.31 18.08
N GLU A 166 -3.73 -9.14 19.30
CA GLU A 166 -4.03 -10.25 20.23
C GLU A 166 -4.99 -11.32 19.69
N GLN A 167 -5.85 -10.98 18.73
CA GLN A 167 -6.86 -11.88 18.16
C GLN A 167 -6.76 -12.01 16.65
N GLY A 168 -5.63 -11.62 16.06
CA GLY A 168 -5.46 -11.61 14.62
C GLY A 168 -4.97 -12.92 14.03
N ILE A 169 -5.20 -13.07 12.72
CA ILE A 169 -4.75 -14.20 11.90
C ILE A 169 -4.11 -13.60 10.65
N PRO A 170 -2.78 -13.66 10.50
CA PRO A 170 -2.14 -13.36 9.21
C PRO A 170 -2.39 -14.51 8.23
N ASP A 171 -2.67 -14.17 6.97
CA ASP A 171 -2.63 -15.08 5.81
C ASP A 171 -1.66 -14.52 4.76
N GLU A 172 -1.00 -15.42 4.04
CA GLU A 172 0.14 -15.09 3.17
C GLU A 172 0.18 -16.01 1.94
N ALA A 173 0.49 -15.42 0.78
CA ALA A 173 0.73 -16.15 -0.45
C ALA A 173 1.95 -15.62 -1.24
N LEU A 174 3.15 -16.13 -0.92
CA LEU A 174 4.37 -15.84 -1.69
C LEU A 174 4.58 -16.75 -2.92
N GLN A 175 4.82 -16.13 -4.07
CA GLN A 175 5.28 -16.80 -5.29
C GLN A 175 6.54 -16.13 -5.85
N SER A 176 7.61 -16.91 -5.99
CA SER A 176 8.86 -16.49 -6.64
C SER A 176 9.25 -17.40 -7.81
N GLY A 177 9.90 -16.80 -8.82
CA GLY A 177 10.44 -17.51 -9.97
C GLY A 177 11.70 -18.33 -9.66
N GLU A 178 12.34 -18.84 -10.72
CA GLU A 178 13.37 -19.90 -10.64
C GLU A 178 14.60 -19.59 -9.78
N GLN A 179 14.90 -18.31 -9.47
CA GLN A 179 16.09 -17.90 -8.73
C GLN A 179 15.81 -17.02 -7.50
N GLY A 180 14.56 -16.93 -7.05
CA GLY A 180 14.20 -16.08 -5.92
C GLY A 180 14.57 -16.64 -4.55
N ILE A 181 14.71 -15.73 -3.56
CA ILE A 181 14.86 -16.05 -2.14
C ILE A 181 13.78 -15.27 -1.39
N PRO A 182 12.75 -15.93 -0.84
CA PRO A 182 11.82 -15.28 0.08
C PRO A 182 12.45 -15.12 1.47
N ASP A 183 12.20 -13.98 2.11
CA ASP A 183 12.35 -13.78 3.57
C ASP A 183 10.97 -13.45 4.15
N GLU A 184 10.65 -14.01 5.33
CA GLU A 184 9.29 -14.00 5.88
C GLU A 184 9.35 -13.80 7.40
N VAL A 185 8.58 -12.84 7.91
CA VAL A 185 8.42 -12.59 9.35
C VAL A 185 6.96 -12.43 9.74
N LEU A 186 6.33 -13.53 10.16
CA LEU A 186 4.98 -13.53 10.74
C LEU A 186 5.01 -13.39 12.28
N GLN A 187 4.29 -12.40 12.82
CA GLN A 187 4.13 -12.22 14.28
C GLN A 187 2.67 -12.05 14.70
N SER A 188 2.17 -13.00 15.51
CA SER A 188 0.86 -12.92 16.16
C SER A 188 0.98 -12.69 17.66
N GLY A 189 0.24 -11.73 18.21
CA GLY A 189 0.22 -11.42 19.65
C GLY A 189 -0.51 -12.44 20.52
N GLU A 190 -0.03 -13.68 20.67
CA GLU A 190 -0.73 -14.64 21.54
C GLU A 190 -0.60 -14.27 23.04
N ARG A 191 -1.74 -14.00 23.69
CA ARG A 191 -1.81 -13.86 25.15
C ARG A 191 -1.58 -15.23 25.79
N SER A 192 -0.34 -15.51 26.20
CA SER A 192 -0.01 -16.59 27.13
C SER A 192 -0.76 -16.39 28.44
N ALA A 193 -1.92 -17.04 28.58
CA ALA A 193 -2.63 -17.15 29.85
C ALA A 193 -1.82 -18.03 30.81
N PHE A 194 -0.89 -17.41 31.55
CA PHE A 194 -0.31 -18.05 32.74
C PHE A 194 -1.39 -18.07 33.83
N LEU A 195 -1.98 -19.26 34.04
CA LEU A 195 -2.81 -19.55 35.22
C LEU A 195 -2.00 -19.32 36.50
N ALA A 196 -2.46 -18.41 37.36
CA ALA A 196 -2.09 -18.33 38.78
C ALA A 196 -3.35 -18.11 39.62
#